data_AF-K1UHJ2-F1
#
_entry.id   AF-K1UHJ2-F1
#
_cell.length_a   1.000
_cell.length_b   1.000
_cell.length_c   1.000
_cell.angle_alpha   90.00
_cell.angle_beta   90.00
_cell.angle_gamma   90.00
#
_symmetry.space_group_name_H-M   'P 1'
#
loop_
_entity.id
_entity.type
_entity.pdbx_description
1 polymer ?
#
loop_
_entity_poly.entity_id
_entity_poly.type
_entity_poly.pdbx_seq_one_letter_code
_entity_poly.pdbx_strand_id
1 'polypeptide(L)' 'YWQALEQDISNYAKEQGFPYRINDLPYGRSEKGKPVIVNYFYHEKIRLTK' A
#
# COMPACT_ATOMS: atom_id res chain seq x y z
N TYR A 1 14.51 -0.84 -4.99
CA TYR A 1 14.40 -1.40 -3.63
C TYR A 1 12.96 -1.34 -3.13
N TRP A 2 12.37 -0.15 -2.89
CA TRP A 2 10.99 -0.02 -2.41
C TRP A 2 9.93 -0.66 -3.34
N GLN A 3 10.14 -0.62 -4.66
CA GLN A 3 9.22 -1.25 -5.63
C GLN A 3 9.10 -2.76 -5.45
N ALA A 4 10.19 -3.44 -5.10
CA ALA A 4 10.15 -4.88 -4.82
C ALA A 4 9.38 -5.14 -3.53
N LEU A 5 9.62 -4.33 -2.49
CA LEU A 5 8.91 -4.42 -1.22
C LEU A 5 7.40 -4.14 -1.36
N GLU A 6 7.02 -3.17 -2.20
CA GLU A 6 5.63 -2.90 -2.56
C GLU A 6 4.99 -4.10 -3.26
N GLN A 7 5.70 -4.71 -4.21
CA GLN A 7 5.21 -5.89 -4.93
C GLN A 7 5.02 -7.09 -4.00
N ASP A 8 5.97 -7.35 -3.10
CA ASP A 8 5.93 -8.46 -2.16
C ASP A 8 4.73 -8.33 -1.20
N ILE A 9 4.52 -7.14 -0.63
CA ILE A 9 3.40 -6.88 0.27
C ILE A 9 2.05 -6.91 -0.47
N SER A 10 1.99 -6.38 -1.70
CA SER A 10 0.79 -6.47 -2.53
C SER A 10 0.41 -7.92 -2.84
N ASN A 11 1.40 -8.78 -3.10
CA ASN A 11 1.18 -10.20 -3.34
C ASN A 11 0.68 -10.91 -2.08
N TYR A 12 1.33 -10.68 -0.94
CA TYR A 12 0.90 -11.21 0.35
C TYR A 12 -0.55 -10.81 0.69
N ALA A 13 -0.89 -9.53 0.54
CA ALA A 13 -2.24 -9.04 0.81
C ALA A 13 -3.28 -9.75 -0.07
N LYS A 14 -2.96 -9.96 -1.35
CA LYS A 14 -3.83 -10.67 -2.30
C LYS A 14 -4.01 -12.14 -1.93
N GLU A 15 -2.94 -12.83 -1.56
CA GLU A 15 -2.97 -14.25 -1.17
C GLU A 15 -3.80 -14.48 0.10
N GLN A 16 -3.71 -13.56 1.07
CA GLN A 16 -4.46 -13.64 2.32
C GLN A 16 -5.87 -13.03 2.23
N GLY A 17 -6.21 -12.38 1.11
CA GLY A 17 -7.49 -11.68 0.94
C GLY A 17 -7.65 -10.44 1.81
N PHE A 18 -6.55 -9.79 2.17
CA PHE A 18 -6.55 -8.53 2.91
C PHE A 18 -6.66 -7.33 1.96
N PRO A 19 -7.46 -6.30 2.29
CA PRO A 19 -7.44 -5.06 1.54
C PRO A 19 -6.06 -4.38 1.61
N TYR A 20 -5.52 -4.00 0.45
CA TYR A 20 -4.29 -3.23 0.31
C TYR A 20 -4.60 -1.83 -0.21
N ARG A 21 -4.14 -0.78 0.48
CA ARG A 21 -4.40 0.62 0.16
C ARG A 21 -3.11 1.42 0.16
N ILE A 22 -2.98 2.40 -0.73
CA ILE A 22 -1.98 3.46 -0.62
C ILE A 22 -2.49 4.57 0.32
N ASN A 23 -1.60 5.44 0.82
CA ASN A 23 -1.90 6.50 1.81
C ASN A 23 -2.91 7.61 1.36
N ASP A 24 -3.89 7.28 0.51
CA ASP A 24 -4.94 8.18 0.04
C ASP A 24 -6.15 8.11 0.98
N LEU A 25 -6.34 9.17 1.76
CA LEU A 25 -7.49 9.30 2.65
C LEU A 25 -8.76 9.69 1.86
N PRO A 26 -9.95 9.26 2.32
CA PRO A 26 -10.22 8.48 3.53
C PRO A 26 -10.34 6.96 3.28
N TYR A 27 -9.99 6.16 4.28
CA TYR A 27 -10.32 4.73 4.30
C TYR A 27 -11.66 4.48 5.00
N GLY A 28 -12.45 3.56 4.44
CA GLY A 28 -13.56 2.95 5.17
C GLY A 28 -13.08 2.08 6.34
N ARG A 29 -14.02 1.66 7.20
CA ARG A 29 -13.70 0.69 8.27
C ARG A 29 -13.28 -0.65 7.66
N SER A 30 -12.27 -1.29 8.26
CA SER A 30 -11.90 -2.66 7.94
C SER A 30 -13.03 -3.63 8.26
N GLU A 31 -13.17 -4.69 7.46
CA GLU A 31 -14.05 -5.80 7.80
C GLU A 31 -13.52 -6.53 9.06
N LYS A 32 -14.43 -7.03 9.91
CA LYS A 32 -14.04 -7.76 11.12
C LYS A 32 -13.27 -9.03 10.73
N GLY A 33 -12.06 -9.18 11.26
CA GLY A 33 -11.18 -10.31 10.94
C GLY A 33 -10.37 -10.15 9.65
N LYS A 34 -10.52 -9.03 8.92
CA LYS A 34 -9.71 -8.69 7.75
C LYS A 34 -9.11 -7.29 7.91
N PRO A 35 -7.94 -7.16 8.57
CA PRO A 35 -7.28 -5.88 8.70
C PRO A 35 -6.92 -5.31 7.32
N VAL A 36 -6.90 -3.98 7.21
CA VAL A 36 -6.44 -3.27 6.00
C VAL A 36 -4.94 -3.03 6.13
N ILE A 37 -4.19 -3.38 5.09
CA ILE A 37 -2.77 -3.04 4.96
C ILE A 37 -2.67 -1.71 4.22
N VAL A 38 -2.04 -0.72 4.87
CA VAL A 38 -1.86 0.62 4.29
C VAL A 38 -0.39 0.85 3.98
N ASN A 39 -0.10 1.14 2.72
CA ASN A 39 1.21 1.50 2.21
C ASN A 39 1.47 3.01 2.42
N TYR A 40 2.44 3.31 3.27
CA TYR A 40 2.91 4.67 3.59
C TYR A 40 4.18 5.08 2.84
N PHE A 41 4.64 4.31 1.85
CA PHE A 41 5.81 4.71 1.07
C PHE A 41 5.54 6.03 0.37
N TYR A 42 6.25 7.06 0.84
CA TYR A 42 6.26 8.36 0.21
C TYR A 42 7.25 8.32 -0.94
N HIS A 43 6.75 8.56 -2.15
CA HIS A 43 7.56 8.68 -3.34
C HIS A 43 7.59 10.15 -3.74
N GLU A 44 8.58 10.89 -3.26
CA GLU A 44 8.92 12.14 -3.91
C GLU A 44 9.44 11.78 -5.30
N LYS A 45 8.65 12.06 -6.35
CA LYS A 45 9.23 12.15 -7.69
C LYS A 45 10.16 13.36 -7.63
N ILE A 46 11.47 13.14 -7.48
CA ILE A 46 12.45 14.21 -7.65
C ILE A 46 12.21 14.76 -9.06
N ARG A 47 11.53 15.90 -9.14
CA ARG A 47 11.37 16.64 -10.38
C ARG A 47 12.71 17.33 -10.60
N LEU A 48 13.65 16.63 -11.23
CA LEU A 48 14.81 17.29 -11.84
C LEU A 48 14.25 18.18 -12.96
N THR A 49 13.89 19.40 -12.59
CA THR A 49 13.62 20.47 -13.54
C THR A 49 14.96 20.80 -14.18
N LYS A 50 15.06 20.60 -15.49
CA LYS A 50 16.16 21.14 -16.30
C LYS A 50 15.83 22.58 -16.68
#